data_AF-A0ABD5UP36-F1
#
_entry.id   AF-A0ABD5UP36-F1
#
_cell.length_a   1.000
_cell.length_b   1.000
_cell.length_c   1.000
_cell.angle_alpha   90.00
_cell.angle_beta   90.00
_cell.angle_gamma   90.00
#
_symmetry.space_group_name_H-M   'P 1'
#
loop_
_entity.id
_entity.type
_entity.pdbx_description
1 polymer ?
#
loop_
_entity_poly.entity_id
_entity_poly.type
_entity_poly.pdbx_seq_one_letter_code
_entity_poly.pdbx_strand_id
1 'polypeptide(L)'
;MTGDNADWEKLARHLAEDQCHDNRAAFEDEFRALAKTFRTGEEVTPEDIRELRRVLNKPRRFVEESVAPSAGCEPWGQPVQSMPGARVQVLYGPMAAFNNEDEHRESAASDTAVARLT
;
A
#
# COMPACT_ATOMS: atom_id res chain seq x y z
N MET A 1 31.61 -23.14 -5.51
CA MET A 1 30.27 -23.73 -5.37
C MET A 1 29.26 -22.58 -5.38
N THR A 2 29.06 -21.96 -6.55
CA THR A 2 28.31 -20.71 -6.75
C THR A 2 27.06 -20.89 -7.63
N GLY A 3 26.83 -22.10 -8.13
CA GLY A 3 25.72 -22.42 -9.04
C GLY A 3 24.34 -22.28 -8.37
N ASP A 4 24.18 -22.78 -7.15
CA ASP A 4 22.89 -22.73 -6.44
C ASP A 4 22.39 -21.29 -6.25
N ASN A 5 23.26 -20.35 -5.87
CA ASN A 5 22.82 -19.00 -5.51
C ASN A 5 22.34 -18.18 -6.73
N ALA A 6 22.99 -18.37 -7.88
CA ALA A 6 22.59 -17.70 -9.13
C ALA A 6 21.25 -18.20 -9.66
N ASP A 7 20.95 -19.50 -9.47
CA ASP A 7 19.67 -20.09 -9.87
C ASP A 7 18.53 -19.61 -8.95
N TRP A 8 18.78 -19.49 -7.65
CA TRP A 8 17.81 -18.92 -6.70
C TRP A 8 17.50 -17.45 -6.98
N GLU A 9 18.52 -16.63 -7.26
CA GLU A 9 18.31 -15.23 -7.65
C GLU A 9 17.50 -15.09 -8.93
N LYS A 10 17.76 -15.95 -9.92
CA LYS A 10 17.00 -15.97 -11.18
C LYS A 10 15.55 -16.37 -10.93
N LEU A 11 15.30 -17.40 -10.14
CA LEU A 11 13.94 -17.81 -9.76
C LEU A 11 13.22 -16.70 -9.00
N ALA A 12 13.87 -16.02 -8.06
CA ALA A 12 13.30 -14.90 -7.31
C ALA A 12 12.88 -13.75 -8.24
N ARG A 13 13.70 -13.41 -9.24
CA ARG A 13 13.34 -12.40 -10.26
C ARG A 13 12.12 -12.80 -11.09
N HIS A 14 12.02 -14.06 -11.50
CA HIS A 14 10.85 -14.54 -12.24
C HIS A 14 9.58 -14.53 -11.39
N LEU A 15 9.66 -14.98 -10.13
CA LEU A 15 8.50 -14.92 -9.22
C LEU A 15 8.05 -13.47 -8.96
N ALA A 16 9.00 -12.53 -8.88
CA ALA A 16 8.69 -11.12 -8.73
C ALA A 16 8.03 -10.54 -9.99
N GLU A 17 8.45 -10.97 -11.18
CA GLU A 17 7.84 -10.61 -12.47
C GLU A 17 6.39 -11.14 -12.55
N ASP A 18 6.16 -12.42 -12.26
CA ASP A 18 4.83 -13.03 -12.23
C ASP A 18 3.91 -12.29 -11.25
N GLN A 19 4.41 -11.99 -10.05
CA GLN A 19 3.65 -11.26 -9.05
C GLN A 19 3.31 -9.82 -9.49
N CYS A 20 4.20 -9.15 -10.24
CA CYS A 20 3.90 -7.87 -10.88
C CYS A 20 2.74 -7.99 -11.88
N HIS A 21 2.75 -9.03 -12.72
CA HIS A 21 1.71 -9.26 -13.70
C HIS A 21 0.36 -9.55 -13.06
N ASP A 22 0.33 -10.42 -12.05
CA ASP A 22 -0.90 -10.77 -11.31
C ASP A 22 -1.50 -9.56 -10.62
N ASN A 23 -0.68 -8.75 -9.93
CA ASN A 23 -1.14 -7.55 -9.27
C ASN A 23 -1.68 -6.51 -10.26
N ARG A 24 -1.02 -6.36 -11.41
CA ARG A 24 -1.47 -5.45 -12.47
C ARG A 24 -2.82 -5.90 -13.05
N ALA A 25 -2.96 -7.19 -13.35
CA ALA A 25 -4.20 -7.75 -13.90
C ALA A 25 -5.37 -7.58 -12.92
N ALA A 26 -5.17 -7.96 -11.65
CA ALA A 26 -6.19 -7.82 -10.62
C ALA A 26 -6.65 -6.36 -10.42
N PHE A 27 -5.71 -5.40 -10.40
CA PHE A 27 -6.05 -3.99 -10.29
C PHE A 27 -6.76 -3.48 -11.54
N GLU A 28 -6.31 -3.87 -12.73
CA GLU A 28 -6.91 -3.45 -13.99
C GLU A 28 -8.37 -3.93 -14.11
N ASP A 29 -8.65 -5.17 -13.69
CA ASP A 29 -10.01 -5.72 -13.71
C ASP A 29 -10.98 -4.92 -12.81
N GLU A 30 -10.59 -4.66 -11.56
CA GLU A 30 -11.42 -3.85 -10.64
C GLU A 30 -11.56 -2.40 -11.11
N PHE A 31 -10.49 -1.81 -11.63
CA PHE A 31 -10.53 -0.44 -12.14
C PHE A 31 -11.42 -0.32 -13.38
N ARG A 32 -11.41 -1.34 -14.26
CA ARG A 32 -12.32 -1.42 -15.41
C ARG A 32 -13.78 -1.60 -14.96
N ALA A 33 -14.04 -2.40 -13.92
CA ALA A 33 -15.38 -2.55 -13.36
C ALA A 33 -15.92 -1.19 -12.86
N LEU A 34 -15.13 -0.46 -12.08
CA LEU A 34 -15.50 0.88 -11.60
C LEU A 34 -15.69 1.88 -12.76
N ALA A 35 -14.82 1.86 -13.76
CA ALA A 35 -14.95 2.71 -14.94
C ALA A 35 -16.23 2.41 -15.74
N LYS A 36 -16.68 1.16 -15.76
CA LYS A 36 -17.95 0.77 -16.36
C LYS A 36 -19.13 1.35 -15.57
N THR A 37 -19.12 1.27 -14.24
CA THR A 37 -20.15 1.88 -13.37
C THR A 37 -20.30 3.37 -13.66
N PHE A 38 -19.19 4.11 -13.76
CA PHE A 38 -19.22 5.52 -14.14
C PHE A 38 -19.82 5.75 -15.53
N ARG A 39 -19.54 4.87 -16.49
CA ARG A 39 -20.05 4.98 -17.87
C ARG A 39 -21.54 4.69 -17.96
N THR A 40 -22.05 3.72 -17.21
CA THR A 40 -23.47 3.34 -17.21
C THR A 40 -24.34 4.30 -16.40
N GLY A 41 -23.71 5.16 -15.58
CA GLY A 41 -24.43 6.08 -14.69
C GLY A 41 -24.98 5.38 -13.44
N GLU A 42 -24.50 4.17 -13.15
CA GLU A 42 -24.80 3.46 -11.91
C GLU A 42 -24.14 4.17 -10.72
N GLU A 43 -24.72 4.00 -9.53
CA GLU A 43 -24.20 4.59 -8.30
C GLU A 43 -22.91 3.87 -7.87
N VAL A 44 -21.85 4.65 -7.62
CA VAL A 44 -20.62 4.14 -6.98
C VAL A 44 -20.80 4.14 -5.47
N THR A 45 -20.67 2.97 -4.88
CA THR A 45 -20.91 2.75 -3.45
C THR A 45 -19.61 2.82 -2.63
N PRO A 46 -19.69 3.01 -1.30
CA PRO A 46 -18.54 2.88 -0.42
C PRO A 46 -17.87 1.49 -0.49
N GLU A 47 -18.63 0.44 -0.81
CA GLU A 47 -18.11 -0.92 -0.92
C GLU A 47 -17.18 -1.06 -2.13
N ASP A 48 -17.52 -0.45 -3.27
CA ASP A 48 -16.68 -0.43 -4.47
C ASP A 48 -15.31 0.22 -4.19
N ILE A 49 -15.32 1.30 -3.42
CA ILE A 49 -14.08 1.97 -3.00
C ILE A 49 -13.27 1.11 -2.02
N ARG A 50 -13.93 0.36 -1.14
CA ARG A 50 -13.24 -0.56 -0.23
C ARG A 50 -12.58 -1.70 -0.98
N GLU A 51 -13.26 -2.28 -1.97
CA GLU A 51 -12.69 -3.37 -2.77
C GLU A 51 -11.54 -2.87 -3.64
N LEU A 52 -11.69 -1.72 -4.30
CA LEU A 52 -10.60 -1.12 -5.06
C LEU A 52 -9.36 -0.84 -4.19
N ARG A 53 -9.56 -0.30 -2.98
CA ARG A 53 -8.46 -0.11 -2.01
C ARG A 53 -7.84 -1.43 -1.58
N ARG A 54 -8.65 -2.46 -1.36
CA ARG A 54 -8.17 -3.81 -0.99
C ARG A 54 -7.27 -4.38 -2.09
N VAL A 55 -7.68 -4.25 -3.35
CA VAL A 55 -6.90 -4.72 -4.49
C VAL A 55 -5.64 -3.88 -4.68
N LEU A 56 -5.70 -2.55 -4.53
CA LEU A 56 -4.54 -1.65 -4.62
C LEU A 56 -3.51 -1.85 -3.50
N ASN A 57 -3.95 -2.26 -2.31
CA ASN A 57 -3.07 -2.50 -1.18
C ASN A 57 -2.11 -3.70 -1.41
N LYS A 58 -2.49 -4.67 -2.25
CA LYS A 58 -1.64 -5.81 -2.61
C LYS A 58 -0.37 -5.41 -3.39
N PRO A 59 -0.44 -4.74 -4.56
CA PRO A 59 0.74 -4.26 -5.27
C PRO A 59 1.54 -3.29 -4.42
N ARG A 60 0.89 -2.39 -3.68
CA ARG A 60 1.60 -1.47 -2.79
C ARG A 60 2.45 -2.23 -1.78
N ARG A 61 1.88 -3.22 -1.09
CA ARG A 61 2.64 -4.06 -0.17
C ARG A 61 3.83 -4.73 -0.84
N PHE A 62 3.60 -5.34 -2.00
CA PHE A 62 4.64 -6.05 -2.72
C PHE A 62 5.81 -5.11 -3.10
N VAL A 63 5.50 -3.89 -3.54
CA VAL A 63 6.52 -2.89 -3.84
C VAL A 63 7.32 -2.52 -2.59
N GLU A 64 6.65 -2.18 -1.50
CA GLU A 64 7.31 -1.70 -0.28
C GLU A 64 8.08 -2.81 0.47
N GLU A 65 7.54 -4.02 0.53
CA GLU A 65 8.13 -5.12 1.32
C GLU A 65 9.13 -5.98 0.52
N SER A 66 9.01 -6.04 -0.81
CA SER A 66 9.85 -6.92 -1.65
C SER A 66 10.70 -6.16 -2.66
N VAL A 67 10.11 -5.24 -3.42
CA VAL A 67 10.81 -4.59 -4.54
C VAL A 67 11.75 -3.48 -4.07
N ALA A 68 11.27 -2.56 -3.22
CA ALA A 68 12.07 -1.43 -2.73
C ALA A 68 13.35 -1.89 -2.01
N PRO A 69 13.30 -2.85 -1.06
CA PRO A 69 14.51 -3.37 -0.43
C PRO A 69 15.49 -4.01 -1.42
N SER A 70 14.97 -4.74 -2.42
CA SER A 70 15.82 -5.37 -3.45
C SER A 70 16.54 -4.35 -4.34
N ALA A 71 15.99 -3.14 -4.48
CA ALA A 71 16.60 -2.03 -5.20
C ALA A 71 17.48 -1.13 -4.31
N GLY A 72 17.58 -1.43 -3.00
CA GLY A 72 18.26 -0.57 -2.03
C GLY A 72 17.50 0.72 -1.71
N CYS A 73 16.20 0.78 -2.02
CA CYS A 73 15.34 1.91 -1.69
C CYS A 73 14.68 1.68 -0.32
N GLU A 74 14.61 2.75 0.48
CA GLU A 74 13.80 2.75 1.69
C GLU A 74 12.31 2.73 1.32
N PRO A 75 11.47 1.96 2.03
CA PRO A 75 10.02 2.00 1.86
C PRO A 75 9.47 3.41 2.16
N TRP A 76 8.59 3.93 1.31
CA TRP A 76 8.09 5.31 1.42
C TRP A 76 7.08 5.46 2.58
N GLY A 77 6.32 4.41 2.89
CA GLY A 77 5.14 4.53 3.77
C GLY A 77 5.09 3.55 4.94
N GLN A 78 4.21 3.87 5.90
CA GLN A 78 3.81 2.93 6.93
C GLN A 78 3.33 1.60 6.30
N PRO A 79 3.61 0.45 6.93
CA PRO A 79 3.23 -0.86 6.39
C PRO A 79 1.74 -0.88 6.06
N VAL A 80 1.41 -1.24 4.81
CA VAL A 80 0.02 -1.37 4.40
C VAL A 80 -0.59 -2.48 5.25
N GLN A 81 -1.62 -2.16 6.03
CA GLN A 81 -2.20 -3.12 6.96
C GLN A 81 -2.91 -4.26 6.23
N SER A 82 -2.75 -5.48 6.73
CA SER A 82 -3.36 -6.71 6.15
C SER A 82 -4.84 -6.84 6.44
N MET A 83 -5.37 -6.01 7.31
CA MET A 83 -6.76 -6.02 7.72
C MET A 83 -7.36 -4.62 7.59
N PRO A 84 -8.70 -4.50 7.40
CA PRO A 84 -9.39 -3.23 7.44
C PRO A 84 -9.06 -2.47 8.74
N GLY A 85 -8.85 -1.15 8.64
CA GLY A 85 -8.41 -0.32 9.78
C GLY A 85 -9.28 -0.45 11.04
N ALA A 86 -10.60 -0.66 10.89
CA ALA A 86 -11.50 -0.92 12.01
C ALA A 86 -11.13 -2.19 12.80
N ARG A 87 -10.69 -3.27 12.11
CA ARG A 87 -10.23 -4.49 12.76
C ARG A 87 -8.83 -4.36 13.36
N VAL A 88 -7.97 -3.54 12.74
CA VAL A 88 -6.64 -3.27 13.30
C VAL A 88 -6.72 -2.42 14.55
N GLN A 89 -7.62 -1.44 14.61
CA GLN A 89 -7.85 -0.64 15.81
C GLN A 89 -8.48 -1.48 16.94
N VAL A 90 -9.29 -2.48 16.62
CA VAL A 90 -9.83 -3.43 17.63
C VAL A 90 -8.75 -4.37 18.15
N LEU A 91 -7.87 -4.89 17.29
CA LEU A 91 -6.86 -5.89 17.67
C LEU A 91 -5.58 -5.29 18.24
N TYR A 92 -5.21 -4.10 17.77
CA TYR A 92 -3.94 -3.43 18.06
C TYR A 92 -4.11 -1.99 18.52
N GLY A 93 -5.33 -1.51 18.78
CA GLY A 93 -5.62 -0.11 19.16
C GLY A 93 -4.70 0.49 20.23
N PRO A 94 -4.30 -0.24 21.28
CA PRO A 94 -3.36 0.27 22.28
C PRO A 94 -1.91 0.43 21.75
N MET A 95 -1.52 -0.34 20.73
CA MET A 95 -0.17 -0.33 20.11
C MET A 95 -0.10 0.55 18.85
N ALA A 96 -1.19 0.66 18.10
CA ALA A 96 -1.28 1.47 16.89
C ALA A 96 -1.31 2.99 17.19
N ALA A 97 -1.69 3.37 18.42
CA ALA A 97 -1.62 4.75 18.89
C ALA A 97 -0.17 5.25 19.02
N PHE A 98 0.80 4.38 19.32
CA PHE A 98 2.21 4.75 19.48
C PHE A 98 2.87 5.27 18.19
N ASN A 99 2.37 4.92 17.00
CA ASN A 99 2.97 5.35 15.73
C ASN A 99 2.35 6.62 15.13
N ASN A 100 1.17 7.05 15.59
CA ASN A 100 0.49 8.25 15.06
C ASN A 100 0.73 9.51 15.90
N GLU A 101 1.23 9.38 17.14
CA GLU A 101 1.45 10.52 18.02
C GLU A 101 2.70 11.35 17.65
N ASP A 102 3.69 10.75 16.98
CA ASP A 102 4.90 11.48 16.54
C ASP A 102 4.67 12.31 15.26
N GLU A 103 3.91 11.81 14.27
CA GLU A 103 3.65 12.56 13.02
C GLU A 103 2.74 13.79 13.24
N HIS A 104 1.83 13.76 14.22
CA HIS A 104 0.97 14.90 14.52
C HIS A 104 1.68 16.01 15.33
N ARG A 105 2.80 15.70 16.00
CA ARG A 105 3.55 16.71 16.76
C ARG A 105 4.36 17.63 15.85
N GLU A 106 4.91 17.09 14.76
CA GLU A 106 5.68 17.89 13.79
C GLU A 106 4.78 18.76 12.89
N SER A 107 3.59 18.27 12.52
CA SER A 107 2.61 19.07 11.77
C SER A 107 2.10 20.29 12.55
N ALA A 108 1.84 20.14 13.86
CA ALA A 108 1.35 21.24 14.70
C ALA A 108 2.43 22.31 14.99
N ALA A 109 3.71 21.92 14.99
CA ALA A 109 4.83 22.85 15.16
C ALA A 109 5.05 23.73 13.92
N SER A 110 4.82 23.18 12.72
CA SER A 110 4.94 23.92 11.45
C SER A 110 3.85 24.99 11.29
N ASP A 111 2.60 24.66 11.59
CA ASP A 111 1.48 25.62 11.47
C ASP A 111 1.59 26.78 12.48
N THR A 112 2.17 26.52 13.66
CA THR A 112 2.38 27.57 14.67
C THR A 112 3.47 28.56 14.27
N ALA A 113 4.44 28.15 13.45
CA ALA A 113 5.51 29.03 12.96
C ALA A 113 5.02 29.97 11.86
N VAL A 114 4.11 29.52 10.99
CA VAL A 114 3.54 30.34 9.90
C VAL A 114 2.61 31.42 10.44
N ALA A 115 1.85 31.14 11.51
CA ALA A 115 0.91 32.09 12.11
C ALA A 115 1.57 33.26 12.88
N ARG A 116 2.90 33.28 13.06
CA ARG A 116 3.64 34.36 13.75
C ARG A 116 4.35 35.34 12.80
N LEU A 117 4.26 35.13 11.49
CA LEU A 117 4.92 35.95 10.46
C LEU A 117 3.96 36.75 9.58
N THR A 118 2.67 36.80 9.92
CA THR A 118 1.63 37.63 9.28
C THR A 118 1.00 38.54 10.31
#